data_AF-A0A9W6Z665-F1
#
_entry.id   AF-A0A9W6Z665-F1
#
_cell.length_a   1.000
_cell.length_b   1.000
_cell.length_c   1.000
_cell.angle_alpha   90.00
_cell.angle_beta   90.00
_cell.angle_gamma   90.00
#
_symmetry.space_group_name_H-M   'P 1'
#
loop_
_entity.id
_entity.type
_entity.pdbx_description
1 polymer ?
#
loop_
_entity_poly.entity_id
_entity_poly.type
_entity_poly.pdbx_seq_one_letter_code
_entity_poly.pdbx_strand_id
1 'polypeptide(L)'
;MPSLRTLCFIASLLVSGSQARDSSIGCYISSDLSPGFDVKLYDYTFNDTIHYTDPGFYGGGYSSNKLLGTTDGIIDPDFYITGPRTPYSGEVYGIPIHASNFAAELTGYFTPTKNGMYTFSLDSIDDGAMVWLGDSAFDCCNPDDQTPDNSGASIMFITKPFDKDARSITASVYLQEGFQFS
;
A
#
# COMPACT_ATOMS: atom_id res chain seq x y z
N MET A 1 -3.38 18.87 30.09
CA MET A 1 -2.41 17.84 29.66
C MET A 1 -1.82 18.34 28.35
N PRO A 2 -0.50 18.58 28.25
CA PRO A 2 0.06 19.13 27.02
C PRO A 2 0.12 18.01 25.99
N SER A 3 -0.53 18.21 24.83
CA SER A 3 -0.38 17.34 23.66
C SER A 3 1.08 17.41 23.22
N LEU A 4 1.78 16.28 23.27
CA LEU A 4 3.12 16.16 22.72
C LEU A 4 3.00 16.42 21.21
N ARG A 5 3.37 17.62 20.77
CA ARG A 5 3.47 17.94 19.35
C ARG A 5 4.70 17.21 18.84
N THR A 6 4.49 16.03 18.25
CA THR A 6 5.52 15.29 17.51
C THR A 6 6.17 16.25 16.52
N LEU A 7 7.49 16.44 16.65
CA LEU A 7 8.26 17.32 15.79
C LEU A 7 8.59 16.54 14.50
N CYS A 8 7.77 16.73 13.46
CA CYS A 8 7.95 16.09 12.15
C CYS A 8 9.10 16.77 11.39
N PHE A 9 10.18 16.02 11.12
CA PHE A 9 11.23 16.43 10.19
C PHE A 9 11.13 15.61 8.92
N ILE A 10 10.95 16.30 7.80
CA ILE A 10 10.92 15.76 6.44
C ILE A 10 12.32 15.97 5.85
N ALA A 11 12.95 14.91 5.35
CA ALA A 11 14.26 14.99 4.69
C ALA A 11 14.18 14.45 3.26
N SER A 12 14.68 15.23 2.30
CA SER A 12 14.93 14.80 0.92
C SER A 12 16.41 14.95 0.59
N LEU A 13 17.01 13.97 -0.11
CA LEU A 13 18.41 14.02 -0.50
C LEU A 13 18.55 13.74 -2.00
N LEU A 14 19.05 14.73 -2.74
CA LEU A 14 19.37 14.61 -4.16
C LEU A 14 20.61 13.73 -4.36
N VAL A 15 20.46 12.55 -4.95
CA VAL A 15 21.59 11.71 -5.39
C VAL A 15 21.79 11.88 -6.90
N SER A 16 22.93 12.41 -7.31
CA SER A 16 23.29 12.50 -8.74
C SER A 16 23.77 11.15 -9.27
N GLY A 17 22.88 10.42 -9.94
CA GLY A 17 23.15 9.15 -10.63
C GLY A 17 21.94 8.74 -11.48
N SER A 18 22.16 8.06 -12.61
CA SER A 18 21.16 7.83 -13.66
C SER A 18 19.82 7.23 -13.16
N GLN A 19 18.77 8.04 -13.27
CA GLN A 19 17.33 7.73 -13.21
C GLN A 19 16.88 6.70 -12.16
N ALA A 20 17.21 6.92 -10.89
CA ALA A 20 16.32 6.51 -9.80
C ALA A 20 15.29 7.62 -9.61
N ARG A 21 13.99 7.26 -9.47
CA ARG A 21 12.95 8.24 -9.14
C ARG A 21 13.32 8.98 -7.86
N ASP A 22 12.92 10.25 -7.81
CA ASP A 22 13.16 11.20 -6.73
C ASP A 22 13.05 10.50 -5.37
N SER A 23 14.01 10.74 -4.47
CA SER A 23 14.09 10.07 -3.18
C SER A 23 12.73 10.13 -2.48
N SER A 24 12.09 8.98 -2.23
CA SER A 24 10.88 8.93 -1.40
C SER A 24 11.17 9.71 -0.13
N ILE A 25 10.28 10.63 0.23
CA ILE A 25 10.46 11.44 1.42
C ILE A 25 10.20 10.54 2.63
N GLY A 26 11.23 10.37 3.45
CA GLY A 26 11.14 9.63 4.71
C GLY A 26 10.72 10.53 5.86
N CYS A 27 10.00 9.95 6.81
CA CYS A 27 9.57 10.55 8.06
C CYS A 27 10.56 10.19 9.18
N TYR A 28 10.73 11.07 10.16
CA TYR A 28 11.30 10.71 11.46
C TYR A 28 10.16 10.57 12.47
N ILE A 29 9.85 9.34 12.89
CA ILE A 29 8.75 9.05 13.81
C ILE A 29 9.35 8.74 15.18
N SER A 30 9.03 9.57 16.17
CA SER A 30 9.56 9.44 17.54
C SER A 30 8.72 8.53 18.45
N SER A 31 7.59 8.01 17.96
CA SER A 31 6.73 7.07 18.68
C SER A 31 7.09 5.62 18.36
N ASP A 32 6.78 4.72 19.30
CA ASP A 32 6.91 3.29 19.06
C ASP A 32 5.89 2.86 18.00
N LEU A 33 6.38 2.46 16.83
CA LEU A 33 5.55 1.86 15.78
C LEU A 33 5.24 0.40 16.14
N SER A 34 3.97 0.01 15.99
CA SER A 34 3.56 -1.38 16.05
C SER A 34 4.03 -2.12 14.78
N PRO A 35 4.59 -3.34 14.88
CA PRO A 35 4.96 -4.13 13.71
C PRO A 35 3.74 -4.55 12.88
N GLY A 36 3.87 -4.48 11.56
CA GLY A 36 2.87 -4.99 10.60
C GLY A 36 2.05 -3.89 9.94
N PHE A 37 1.29 -4.29 8.90
CA PHE A 37 0.36 -3.42 8.19
C PHE A 37 -0.97 -3.34 8.94
N ASP A 38 -1.55 -2.15 8.89
CA ASP A 38 -2.98 -1.93 9.12
C ASP A 38 -3.72 -2.23 7.83
N VAL A 39 -4.82 -2.98 7.93
CA VAL A 39 -5.59 -3.44 6.79
C VAL A 39 -7.04 -3.01 6.88
N LYS A 40 -7.56 -2.46 5.79
CA LYS A 40 -8.99 -2.24 5.58
C LYS A 40 -9.44 -2.99 4.34
N LEU A 41 -10.52 -3.74 4.46
CA LEU A 41 -11.14 -4.44 3.34
C LEU A 41 -12.45 -3.75 2.97
N TYR A 42 -12.60 -3.43 1.69
CA TYR A 42 -13.78 -2.78 1.14
C TYR A 42 -14.49 -3.71 0.16
N ASP A 43 -15.80 -3.54 0.08
CA ASP A 43 -16.62 -4.24 -0.90
C ASP A 43 -16.15 -3.89 -2.31
N TYR A 44 -16.22 -4.86 -3.21
CA TYR A 44 -15.90 -4.68 -4.62
C TYR A 44 -16.93 -5.43 -5.44
N THR A 45 -17.42 -4.82 -6.51
CA THR A 45 -18.48 -5.47 -7.30
C THR A 45 -17.92 -6.67 -8.04
N PHE A 46 -18.52 -7.85 -7.85
CA PHE A 46 -18.11 -9.04 -8.58
C PHE A 46 -18.28 -8.85 -10.10
N ASN A 47 -17.28 -9.27 -10.89
CA ASN A 47 -17.21 -9.05 -12.34
C ASN A 47 -17.27 -7.57 -12.76
N ASP A 48 -16.77 -6.64 -11.94
CA ASP A 48 -16.59 -5.26 -12.35
C ASP A 48 -15.59 -5.16 -13.52
N THR A 49 -16.09 -4.78 -14.69
CA THR A 49 -15.28 -4.62 -15.91
C THR A 49 -14.81 -3.19 -16.13
N ILE A 50 -15.08 -2.28 -15.20
CA ILE A 50 -14.81 -0.84 -15.33
C ILE A 50 -13.63 -0.45 -14.44
N HIS A 51 -13.71 -0.76 -13.14
CA HIS A 51 -12.76 -0.21 -12.17
C HIS A 51 -11.49 -1.04 -12.00
N TYR A 52 -11.47 -2.32 -12.41
CA TYR A 52 -10.31 -3.21 -12.21
C TYR A 52 -9.02 -2.72 -12.88
N THR A 53 -9.14 -1.84 -13.89
CA THR A 53 -8.01 -1.17 -14.57
C THR A 53 -7.91 0.33 -14.30
N ASP A 54 -8.82 0.90 -13.51
CA ASP A 54 -8.91 2.35 -13.32
C ASP A 54 -7.91 2.82 -12.24
N PRO A 55 -6.86 3.59 -12.59
CA PRO A 55 -5.93 4.11 -11.59
C PRO A 55 -6.61 5.01 -10.55
N GLY A 56 -7.72 5.68 -10.88
CA GLY A 56 -8.47 6.49 -9.92
C GLY A 56 -9.15 5.64 -8.84
N PHE A 57 -9.57 4.42 -9.18
CA PHE A 57 -10.10 3.47 -8.21
C PHE A 57 -9.01 3.04 -7.21
N TYR A 58 -7.84 2.61 -7.69
CA TYR A 58 -6.71 2.24 -6.83
C TYR A 58 -6.16 3.44 -6.05
N GLY A 59 -6.21 4.65 -6.62
CA GLY A 59 -5.81 5.91 -6.00
C GLY A 59 -6.72 6.41 -4.87
N GLY A 60 -7.60 5.57 -4.32
CA GLY A 60 -8.47 5.90 -3.19
C GLY A 60 -9.96 5.86 -3.50
N GLY A 61 -10.36 5.72 -4.78
CA GLY A 61 -11.77 5.57 -5.16
C GLY A 61 -12.46 4.38 -4.49
N TYR A 62 -11.72 3.30 -4.19
CA TYR A 62 -12.21 2.14 -3.44
C TYR A 62 -12.81 2.49 -2.06
N SER A 63 -12.34 3.57 -1.42
CA SER A 63 -12.77 3.94 -0.06
C SER A 63 -14.23 4.42 0.00
N SER A 64 -14.81 4.75 -1.16
CA SER A 64 -16.25 5.07 -1.27
C SER A 64 -17.15 3.83 -1.17
N ASN A 65 -16.59 2.63 -1.32
CA ASN A 65 -17.32 1.38 -1.17
C ASN A 65 -17.53 1.05 0.32
N LYS A 66 -18.42 0.09 0.60
CA LYS A 66 -18.72 -0.35 1.96
C LYS A 66 -17.47 -0.98 2.59
N LEU A 67 -17.03 -0.45 3.74
CA LEU A 67 -16.03 -1.10 4.59
C LEU A 67 -16.59 -2.43 5.11
N LEU A 68 -15.89 -3.52 4.83
CA LEU A 68 -16.22 -4.89 5.25
C LEU A 68 -15.62 -5.23 6.61
N GLY A 69 -14.41 -4.73 6.89
CA GLY A 69 -13.73 -4.92 8.16
C GLY A 69 -12.32 -4.33 8.18
N THR A 70 -11.71 -4.34 9.36
CA THR A 70 -10.35 -3.85 9.60
C THR A 70 -9.59 -4.83 10.50
N THR A 71 -8.28 -4.94 10.32
CA THR A 71 -7.35 -5.63 11.22
C THR A 71 -6.01 -4.92 11.20
N ASP A 72 -5.17 -5.15 12.20
CA ASP A 72 -3.81 -4.61 12.30
C ASP A 72 -2.79 -5.73 12.55
N GLY A 73 -1.50 -5.38 12.51
CA GLY A 73 -0.40 -6.29 12.87
C GLY A 73 -0.09 -7.36 11.81
N ILE A 74 -0.47 -7.15 10.56
CA ILE A 74 -0.21 -8.10 9.47
C ILE A 74 1.26 -8.00 9.02
N ILE A 75 2.07 -8.99 9.40
CA ILE A 75 3.51 -9.06 9.05
C ILE A 75 3.73 -9.63 7.65
N ASP A 76 2.86 -10.54 7.22
CA ASP A 76 2.91 -11.18 5.92
C ASP A 76 1.64 -10.79 5.13
N PRO A 77 1.72 -9.79 4.24
CA PRO A 77 0.58 -9.32 3.45
C PRO A 77 0.30 -10.21 2.23
N ASP A 78 1.13 -11.22 1.96
CA ASP A 78 0.91 -12.06 0.78
C ASP A 78 -0.28 -12.98 1.02
N PHE A 79 -1.17 -13.07 0.03
CA PHE A 79 -2.26 -14.04 0.04
C PHE A 79 -2.42 -14.71 -1.32
N TYR A 80 -2.89 -15.96 -1.28
CA TYR A 80 -3.26 -16.72 -2.47
C TYR A 80 -4.63 -17.35 -2.24
N ILE A 81 -5.62 -16.85 -2.98
CA ILE A 81 -7.02 -17.24 -2.82
C ILE A 81 -7.41 -18.15 -3.98
N THR A 82 -7.99 -19.32 -3.65
CA THR A 82 -8.54 -20.24 -4.64
C THR A 82 -10.04 -20.43 -4.42
N GLY A 83 -10.80 -20.49 -5.50
CA GLY A 83 -12.24 -20.67 -5.40
C GLY A 83 -12.96 -20.66 -6.75
N PRO A 84 -14.30 -20.81 -6.73
CA PRO A 84 -15.10 -20.79 -7.94
C PRO A 84 -15.12 -19.41 -8.61
N ARG A 85 -15.39 -19.36 -9.91
CA ARG A 85 -15.65 -18.12 -10.68
C ARG A 85 -17.06 -17.57 -10.46
N THR A 86 -17.51 -17.59 -9.21
CA THR A 86 -18.81 -17.08 -8.74
C THR A 86 -18.61 -16.48 -7.35
N PRO A 87 -19.45 -15.54 -6.89
CA PRO A 87 -19.33 -15.02 -5.53
C PRO A 87 -19.31 -16.14 -4.50
N TYR A 88 -18.29 -16.16 -3.63
CA TYR A 88 -18.20 -17.13 -2.54
C TYR A 88 -17.63 -16.49 -1.28
N SER A 89 -18.06 -17.00 -0.13
CA SER A 89 -17.55 -16.56 1.16
C SER A 89 -16.19 -17.22 1.44
N GLY A 90 -15.30 -16.44 2.04
CA GLY A 90 -14.01 -16.88 2.52
C GLY A 90 -13.51 -15.94 3.61
N GLU A 91 -12.21 -15.94 3.82
CA GLU A 91 -11.55 -15.11 4.83
C GLU A 91 -10.27 -14.52 4.24
N VAL A 92 -10.04 -13.24 4.50
CA VAL A 92 -8.80 -12.53 4.13
C VAL A 92 -8.31 -11.79 5.38
N TYR A 93 -7.07 -12.06 5.78
CA TYR A 93 -6.48 -11.56 7.03
C TYR A 93 -7.35 -11.75 8.29
N GLY A 94 -8.03 -12.90 8.42
CA GLY A 94 -8.92 -13.15 9.58
C GLY A 94 -10.32 -12.53 9.46
N ILE A 95 -10.62 -11.80 8.38
CA ILE A 95 -11.90 -11.12 8.20
C ILE A 95 -12.79 -11.92 7.24
N PRO A 96 -13.99 -12.38 7.68
CA PRO A 96 -14.91 -13.12 6.82
C PRO A 96 -15.58 -12.20 5.80
N ILE A 97 -15.34 -12.46 4.51
CA ILE A 97 -15.82 -11.62 3.39
C ILE A 97 -16.22 -12.48 2.17
N HIS A 98 -16.63 -11.82 1.07
CA HIS A 98 -16.67 -12.46 -0.24
C HIS A 98 -15.26 -12.48 -0.86
N ALA A 99 -14.53 -13.58 -0.68
CA ALA A 99 -13.13 -13.70 -1.09
C ALA A 99 -12.91 -13.65 -2.61
N SER A 100 -13.98 -13.76 -3.41
CA SER A 100 -13.95 -13.57 -4.86
C SER A 100 -13.83 -12.12 -5.32
N ASN A 101 -14.16 -11.14 -4.48
CA ASN A 101 -14.26 -9.74 -4.87
C ASN A 101 -14.14 -8.83 -3.64
N PHE A 102 -13.02 -8.14 -3.53
CA PHE A 102 -12.79 -7.12 -2.51
C PHE A 102 -11.69 -6.17 -2.97
N ALA A 103 -11.60 -5.00 -2.33
CA ALA A 103 -10.43 -4.14 -2.41
C ALA A 103 -9.74 -4.14 -1.03
N ALA A 104 -8.41 -4.20 -1.02
CA ALA A 104 -7.61 -4.16 0.19
C ALA A 104 -6.75 -2.88 0.21
N GLU A 105 -6.85 -2.13 1.30
CA GLU A 105 -5.95 -1.03 1.65
C GLU A 105 -5.00 -1.56 2.73
N LEU A 106 -3.69 -1.51 2.47
CA LEU A 106 -2.66 -1.84 3.44
C LEU A 106 -1.82 -0.58 3.67
N THR A 107 -1.72 -0.15 4.92
CA THR A 107 -0.94 1.01 5.33
C THR A 107 0.04 0.63 6.43
N GLY A 108 1.18 1.29 6.48
CA GLY A 108 2.22 1.00 7.45
C GLY A 108 3.51 1.71 7.10
N TYR A 109 4.54 1.50 7.92
CA TYR A 109 5.84 2.12 7.71
C TYR A 109 6.91 1.09 7.39
N PHE A 110 7.61 1.28 6.28
CA PHE A 110 8.82 0.56 5.97
C PHE A 110 10.04 1.24 6.64
N THR A 111 10.79 0.49 7.44
CA THR A 111 12.04 0.98 8.06
C THR A 111 13.25 0.27 7.45
N PRO A 112 14.02 0.91 6.55
CA PRO A 112 15.24 0.33 6.01
C PRO A 112 16.28 0.14 7.11
N THR A 113 16.88 -1.06 7.14
CA THR A 113 17.95 -1.38 8.09
C THR A 113 19.32 -0.84 7.67
N LYS A 114 19.47 -0.37 6.43
CA LYS A 114 20.71 0.17 5.86
C LYS A 114 20.40 1.18 4.77
N ASN A 115 21.30 2.14 4.57
CA ASN A 115 21.26 3.00 3.38
C ASN A 115 21.47 2.17 2.11
N GLY A 116 20.62 2.34 1.10
CA GLY A 116 20.80 1.66 -0.18
C GLY A 116 19.59 1.66 -1.09
N MET A 117 19.76 1.03 -2.26
CA MET A 117 18.66 0.72 -3.16
C MET A 117 17.88 -0.48 -2.62
N TYR A 118 16.59 -0.29 -2.41
CA TYR A 118 15.63 -1.34 -2.10
C TYR A 118 14.78 -1.61 -3.33
N THR A 119 14.63 -2.88 -3.68
CA THR A 119 13.76 -3.31 -4.79
C THR A 119 12.52 -3.98 -4.21
N PHE A 120 11.37 -3.41 -4.52
CA PHE A 120 10.06 -3.97 -4.20
C PHE A 120 9.55 -4.75 -5.41
N SER A 121 8.85 -5.85 -5.16
CA SER A 121 8.17 -6.63 -6.20
C SER A 121 6.69 -6.81 -5.87
N LEU A 122 5.89 -6.79 -6.92
CA LEU A 122 4.53 -7.31 -6.92
C LEU A 122 4.55 -8.49 -7.87
N ASP A 123 4.25 -9.68 -7.35
CA ASP A 123 4.39 -10.92 -8.09
C ASP A 123 3.06 -11.64 -8.27
N SER A 124 2.80 -12.12 -9.48
CA SER A 124 1.57 -12.85 -9.82
C SER A 124 0.29 -12.09 -9.45
N ILE A 125 0.24 -10.78 -9.74
CA ILE A 125 -0.92 -9.94 -9.46
C ILE A 125 -2.10 -10.32 -10.37
N ASP A 126 -3.22 -10.60 -9.70
CA ASP A 126 -4.51 -10.96 -10.26
C ASP A 126 -5.60 -10.48 -9.27
N ASP A 127 -6.35 -9.40 -9.52
CA ASP A 127 -6.50 -8.68 -10.79
C ASP A 127 -5.67 -7.37 -10.91
N GLY A 128 -5.31 -6.71 -9.82
CA GLY A 128 -4.50 -5.48 -9.87
C GLY A 128 -4.06 -4.95 -8.51
N ALA A 129 -3.01 -4.12 -8.52
CA ALA A 129 -2.40 -3.56 -7.32
C ALA A 129 -1.69 -2.23 -7.64
N MET A 130 -1.69 -1.31 -6.67
CA MET A 130 -0.96 -0.04 -6.73
C MET A 130 -0.25 0.20 -5.39
N VAL A 131 0.98 0.71 -5.45
CA VAL A 131 1.82 0.95 -4.27
C VAL A 131 2.38 2.36 -4.33
N TRP A 132 2.21 3.08 -3.23
CA TRP A 132 2.87 4.35 -2.92
C TRP A 132 3.95 4.12 -1.86
N LEU A 133 4.88 5.05 -1.77
CA LEU A 133 5.94 5.01 -0.77
C LEU A 133 6.36 6.44 -0.39
N GLY A 134 6.56 6.69 0.89
CA GLY A 134 6.87 7.99 1.47
C GLY A 134 5.66 8.91 1.53
N ASP A 135 5.90 10.22 1.49
CA ASP A 135 4.88 11.27 1.57
C ASP A 135 3.72 11.16 0.56
N SER A 136 3.94 10.46 -0.56
CA SER A 136 2.89 10.17 -1.54
C SER A 136 1.85 9.13 -1.10
N ALA A 137 2.16 8.31 -0.08
CA ALA A 137 1.26 7.30 0.46
C ALA A 137 0.27 7.94 1.45
N PHE A 138 0.78 8.49 2.54
CA PHE A 138 0.02 9.26 3.54
C PHE A 138 0.95 10.15 4.37
N ASP A 139 0.35 11.11 5.08
CA ASP A 139 1.08 12.21 5.74
C ASP A 139 2.04 11.73 6.84
N CYS A 140 3.34 11.95 6.60
CA CYS A 140 4.41 11.73 7.57
C CYS A 140 4.21 12.45 8.91
N CYS A 141 3.50 13.59 8.91
CA CYS A 141 3.35 14.44 10.08
C CYS A 141 2.12 14.12 10.92
N ASN A 142 1.30 13.16 10.49
CA ASN A 142 0.18 12.64 11.25
C ASN A 142 0.20 11.10 11.24
N PRO A 143 1.14 10.45 11.93
CA PRO A 143 1.33 9.00 11.84
C PRO A 143 0.16 8.17 12.39
N ASP A 144 -0.69 8.78 13.22
CA ASP A 144 -1.95 8.19 13.71
C ASP A 144 -3.07 8.27 12.66
N ASP A 145 -2.88 9.05 11.60
CA ASP A 145 -3.81 9.27 10.49
C ASP A 145 -3.20 8.73 9.19
N GLN A 146 -3.26 7.42 9.05
CA GLN A 146 -2.82 6.72 7.85
C GLN A 146 -3.86 6.79 6.72
N THR A 147 -4.58 7.91 6.60
CA THR A 147 -5.50 8.12 5.49
C THR A 147 -4.68 8.26 4.20
N PRO A 148 -4.89 7.40 3.18
CA PRO A 148 -4.16 7.52 1.94
C PRO A 148 -4.38 8.90 1.30
N ASP A 149 -3.29 9.63 1.05
CA ASP A 149 -3.32 10.92 0.36
C ASP A 149 -3.32 10.67 -1.16
N ASN A 150 -2.51 9.71 -1.63
CA ASN A 150 -2.36 9.31 -3.04
C ASN A 150 -2.19 10.49 -4.02
N SER A 151 -1.77 11.65 -3.50
CA SER A 151 -1.65 12.91 -4.23
C SER A 151 -0.40 12.93 -5.11
N GLY A 152 0.58 12.08 -4.78
CA GLY A 152 1.81 11.87 -5.51
C GLY A 152 1.78 10.66 -6.46
N ALA A 153 2.87 10.45 -7.17
CA ALA A 153 3.00 9.34 -8.10
C ALA A 153 3.26 8.01 -7.36
N SER A 154 2.44 6.99 -7.63
CA SER A 154 2.71 5.61 -7.20
C SER A 154 4.08 5.12 -7.68
N ILE A 155 4.77 4.33 -6.87
CA ILE A 155 6.02 3.67 -7.28
C ILE A 155 5.77 2.44 -8.15
N MET A 156 4.60 1.79 -8.00
CA MET A 156 4.17 0.66 -8.82
C MET A 156 2.67 0.75 -9.08
N PHE A 157 2.26 0.47 -10.32
CA PHE A 157 0.87 0.19 -10.68
C PHE A 157 0.85 -0.93 -11.71
N ILE A 158 0.09 -1.98 -11.41
CA ILE A 158 -0.05 -3.12 -12.30
C ILE A 158 -1.46 -3.66 -12.26
N THR A 159 -1.98 -3.95 -13.44
CA THR A 159 -3.27 -4.62 -13.63
C THR A 159 -3.09 -5.74 -14.62
N LYS A 160 -3.78 -6.84 -14.35
CA LYS A 160 -3.91 -7.98 -15.24
C LYS A 160 -4.96 -7.64 -16.31
N PRO A 161 -4.60 -7.69 -17.60
CA PRO A 161 -5.60 -7.57 -18.65
C PRO A 161 -6.57 -8.75 -18.61
N PHE A 162 -7.82 -8.51 -19.01
CA PHE A 162 -8.83 -9.55 -19.14
C PHE A 162 -8.34 -10.75 -19.99
N ASP A 163 -8.60 -11.98 -19.53
CA ASP A 163 -8.16 -13.25 -20.15
C ASP A 163 -6.65 -13.41 -20.37
N LYS A 164 -5.81 -12.73 -19.58
CA LYS A 164 -4.36 -12.95 -19.55
C LYS A 164 -3.91 -13.56 -18.23
N ASP A 165 -2.69 -14.06 -18.20
CA ASP A 165 -2.07 -14.55 -16.97
C ASP A 165 -1.76 -13.38 -16.03
N ALA A 166 -1.64 -13.70 -14.74
CA ALA A 166 -1.18 -12.79 -13.71
C ALA A 166 0.17 -12.14 -14.09
N ARG A 167 0.42 -10.93 -13.59
CA ARG A 167 1.60 -10.14 -13.99
C ARG A 167 2.46 -9.75 -12.80
N SER A 168 3.75 -9.53 -13.06
CA SER A 168 4.72 -9.02 -12.08
C SER A 168 5.31 -7.68 -12.51
N ILE A 169 5.67 -6.85 -11.53
CA ILE A 169 6.44 -5.61 -11.71
C ILE A 169 7.39 -5.43 -10.53
N THR A 170 8.50 -4.72 -10.77
CA THR A 170 9.40 -4.27 -9.71
C THR A 170 9.62 -2.76 -9.79
N ALA A 171 9.89 -2.17 -8.63
CA ALA A 171 10.38 -0.80 -8.52
C ALA A 171 11.56 -0.75 -7.57
N SER A 172 12.54 0.11 -7.86
CA SER A 172 13.69 0.31 -6.99
C SER A 172 13.74 1.75 -6.50
N VAL A 173 13.88 1.92 -5.19
CA VAL A 173 13.93 3.22 -4.52
C VAL A 173 15.15 3.25 -3.60
N TYR A 174 15.85 4.38 -3.57
CA TYR A 174 16.92 4.58 -2.59
C TYR A 174 16.31 4.97 -1.24
N LEU A 175 16.62 4.22 -0.19
CA LEU A 175 16.11 4.47 1.16
C LEU A 175 17.26 4.66 2.14
N GLN A 176 16.99 5.47 3.16
CA GLN A 176 17.96 5.86 4.17
C GLN A 176 17.60 5.21 5.52
N GLU A 177 18.57 4.53 6.11
CA GLU A 177 18.52 4.00 7.48
C GLU A 177 18.19 5.13 8.47
N GLY A 178 17.34 4.81 9.45
CA GLY A 178 16.92 5.74 10.50
C GLY A 178 15.69 6.58 10.14
N PHE A 179 15.16 6.47 8.92
CA PHE A 179 13.88 7.04 8.52
C PHE A 179 12.81 5.95 8.36
N GLN A 180 11.54 6.35 8.48
CA GLN A 180 10.36 5.55 8.21
C GLN A 180 9.71 6.04 6.91
N PHE A 181 9.25 5.12 6.06
CA PHE A 181 8.61 5.46 4.79
C PHE A 181 7.20 4.89 4.82
N SER A 182 6.18 5.76 4.78
CA SER A 182 4.77 5.37 4.64
C SER A 182 4.48 4.68 3.30
#